data_AF-A0AA41S6C5-F1
#
_entry.id   AF-A0AA41S6C5-F1
#
_cell.length_a   1.000
_cell.length_b   1.000
_cell.length_c   1.000
_cell.angle_alpha   90.00
_cell.angle_beta   90.00
_cell.angle_gamma   90.00
#
_symmetry.space_group_name_H-M   'P 1'
#
loop_
_entity.id
_entity.type
_entity.pdbx_description
1 polymer ?
#
loop_
_entity_poly.entity_id
_entity_poly.type
_entity_poly.pdbx_seq_one_letter_code
_entity_poly.pdbx_strand_id
1 'polypeptide(L)'
;MSAGSRGERAFGDIITSIRYWVIHSITIPSLFIAGWLFVSTCLAYDVFGSPRPNEYFTESRQGIPLITGRFDLLAQLDEFMRWLAIHGLVVPTVSFLG
;
A
#
# COMPACT_ATOMS: atom_id res chain seq x y z
N MET A 1 -35.02 15.91 -28.26
CA MET A 1 -34.81 14.48 -27.96
C MET A 1 -33.32 14.25 -27.84
N SER A 2 -32.82 13.87 -26.66
CA SER A 2 -31.43 13.43 -26.51
C SER A 2 -31.43 11.94 -26.19
N ALA A 3 -30.66 11.20 -26.97
CA ALA A 3 -30.56 9.75 -27.00
C ALA A 3 -30.08 9.14 -25.67
N GLY A 4 -30.69 8.01 -25.28
CA GLY A 4 -30.12 6.98 -24.40
C GLY A 4 -29.87 7.37 -22.93
N SER A 5 -30.90 7.52 -22.10
CA SER A 5 -30.72 7.53 -20.64
C SER A 5 -30.81 6.10 -20.08
N ARG A 6 -29.80 5.67 -19.31
CA ARG A 6 -29.78 4.36 -18.64
C ARG A 6 -30.54 4.35 -17.30
N GLY A 7 -31.33 5.38 -17.02
CA GLY A 7 -32.07 5.55 -15.75
C GLY A 7 -31.25 6.08 -14.57
N GLU A 8 -29.93 6.19 -14.70
CA GLU A 8 -29.06 6.79 -13.69
C GLU A 8 -29.22 8.33 -13.63
N ARG A 9 -29.02 8.90 -12.45
CA ARG A 9 -28.99 10.36 -12.27
C ARG A 9 -27.76 10.94 -12.96
N ALA A 10 -27.94 12.03 -13.71
CA ALA A 10 -26.82 12.69 -14.39
C ALA A 10 -25.76 13.17 -13.39
N PHE A 11 -24.48 12.98 -13.74
CA PHE A 11 -23.36 13.33 -12.85
C PHE A 11 -23.34 14.81 -12.46
N GLY A 12 -23.68 15.72 -13.40
CA GLY A 12 -23.78 17.15 -13.14
C GLY A 12 -24.77 17.48 -12.01
N ASP A 13 -25.89 16.78 -11.93
CA ASP A 13 -26.87 16.95 -10.86
C ASP A 13 -26.36 16.41 -9.52
N ILE A 14 -25.51 15.38 -9.55
CA ILE A 14 -24.91 14.78 -8.36
C ILE A 14 -23.91 15.75 -7.73
N ILE A 15 -22.92 16.22 -8.49
CA ILE A 15 -21.84 17.08 -7.98
C ILE A 15 -22.28 18.50 -7.63
N THR A 16 -23.43 18.96 -8.13
CA THR A 16 -24.01 20.27 -7.76
C THR A 16 -24.93 20.17 -6.54
N SER A 17 -25.23 18.95 -6.06
CA SER A 17 -26.15 18.75 -4.95
C SER A 17 -25.51 18.98 -3.59
N ILE A 18 -26.18 19.72 -2.71
CA ILE A 18 -25.74 19.94 -1.33
C ILE A 18 -25.59 18.61 -0.57
N ARG A 19 -26.53 17.67 -0.72
CA ARG A 19 -26.47 16.37 -0.03
C ARG A 19 -25.23 15.56 -0.40
N TYR A 20 -24.77 15.69 -1.65
CA TYR A 20 -23.58 15.01 -2.12
C TYR A 20 -22.36 15.53 -1.35
N TRP A 21 -22.20 16.85 -1.26
CA TRP A 21 -21.09 17.46 -0.54
C TRP A 21 -21.17 17.33 0.99
N VAL A 22 -22.37 17.32 1.60
CA VAL A 22 -22.50 17.03 3.04
C VAL A 22 -21.89 15.67 3.39
N ILE A 23 -22.08 14.66 2.54
CA ILE A 23 -21.49 13.33 2.74
C ILE A 23 -20.01 13.32 2.33
N HIS A 24 -19.71 13.79 1.13
CA HIS A 24 -18.38 13.64 0.52
C HIS A 24 -17.32 14.60 1.08
N SER A 25 -17.72 15.68 1.75
CA SER A 25 -16.81 16.52 2.53
C SER A 25 -16.21 15.82 3.75
N ILE A 26 -16.80 14.71 4.19
CA ILE A 26 -16.25 13.86 5.25
C ILE A 26 -15.58 12.64 4.63
N THR A 27 -16.29 11.90 3.76
CA THR A 27 -15.78 10.61 3.26
C THR A 27 -14.55 10.76 2.36
N ILE A 28 -14.44 11.82 1.54
CA ILE A 28 -13.26 12.03 0.69
C ILE A 28 -12.02 12.36 1.53
N PRO A 29 -12.03 13.37 2.43
CA PRO A 29 -10.89 13.62 3.30
C PRO A 29 -10.54 12.42 4.20
N SER A 30 -11.54 11.69 4.72
CA SER A 30 -11.27 10.48 5.53
C SER A 30 -10.52 9.40 4.73
N LEU A 31 -10.95 9.10 3.50
CA LEU A 31 -10.23 8.15 2.65
C LEU A 31 -8.84 8.64 2.28
N PHE A 32 -8.68 9.94 2.03
CA PHE A 32 -7.37 10.53 1.76
C PHE A 32 -6.41 10.36 2.95
N ILE A 33 -6.88 10.67 4.17
CA ILE A 33 -6.08 10.50 5.39
C ILE A 33 -5.80 9.01 5.66
N ALA A 34 -6.75 8.12 5.41
CA ALA A 34 -6.52 6.68 5.54
C ALA A 34 -5.41 6.19 4.59
N GLY A 35 -5.43 6.62 3.32
CA GLY A 35 -4.38 6.32 2.35
C GLY A 35 -3.04 6.94 2.73
N TRP A 36 -3.04 8.17 3.25
CA TRP A 36 -1.84 8.82 3.78
C TRP A 36 -1.24 8.02 4.92
N LEU A 37 -2.05 7.67 5.92
CA LEU A 37 -1.61 6.89 7.08
C LEU A 37 -1.08 5.53 6.67
N PHE A 38 -1.73 4.84 5.73
CA PHE A 38 -1.29 3.55 5.20
C PHE A 38 0.15 3.58 4.66
N VAL A 39 0.58 4.70 4.06
CA VAL A 39 1.96 4.87 3.59
C VAL A 39 2.86 5.44 4.70
N SER A 40 2.41 6.46 5.43
CA SER A 40 3.24 7.16 6.42
C SER A 40 3.58 6.32 7.65
N THR A 41 2.73 5.36 8.02
CA THR A 41 3.04 4.37 9.08
C THR A 41 3.88 3.20 8.57
N CYS A 42 4.30 3.24 7.30
CA CYS A 42 5.03 2.18 6.61
C CYS A 42 4.27 0.85 6.43
N LEU A 43 2.97 0.79 6.75
CA LEU A 43 2.16 -0.42 6.60
C LEU A 43 2.13 -0.93 5.15
N ALA A 44 2.17 -0.03 4.17
CA ALA A 44 2.25 -0.38 2.75
C ALA A 44 3.47 -1.27 2.42
N TYR A 45 4.63 -0.99 3.03
CA TYR A 45 5.85 -1.78 2.79
C TYR A 45 5.70 -3.19 3.36
N ASP A 46 5.11 -3.29 4.55
CA ASP A 46 4.91 -4.56 5.25
C ASP A 46 3.84 -5.44 4.55
N VAL A 47 2.73 -4.85 4.09
CA VAL A 47 1.64 -5.57 3.40
C VAL A 47 2.06 -6.10 2.05
N PHE A 48 2.80 -5.31 1.26
CA PHE A 48 3.17 -5.67 -0.10
C PHE A 48 4.58 -6.30 -0.20
N GLY A 49 5.34 -6.34 0.89
CA GLY A 49 6.73 -6.79 0.87
C GLY A 49 7.64 -5.92 0.00
N SER A 50 7.27 -4.64 -0.21
CA SER A 50 8.10 -3.71 -0.96
C SER A 50 9.30 -3.33 -0.08
N PRO A 51 10.55 -3.46 -0.56
CA PRO A 51 11.70 -2.98 0.18
C PRO A 51 11.63 -1.47 0.39
N ARG A 52 11.89 -1.01 1.61
CA ARG A 52 12.15 0.40 1.91
C ARG A 52 13.46 0.84 1.23
N PRO A 53 13.70 2.14 1.03
CA PRO A 53 14.92 2.61 0.37
C PRO A 53 16.24 2.08 0.97
N ASN A 54 16.25 1.79 2.27
CA ASN A 54 17.40 1.22 3.00
C ASN A 54 17.41 -0.32 3.08
N GLU A 55 16.46 -1.01 2.45
CA GLU A 55 16.32 -2.47 2.50
C GLU A 55 16.71 -3.17 1.18
N TYR A 56 16.94 -2.42 0.10
CA TYR A 56 17.34 -2.97 -1.20
C TYR A 56 18.71 -3.65 -1.18
N PHE A 57 19.66 -3.01 -0.50
CA PHE A 57 21.05 -3.46 -0.37
C PHE A 57 21.51 -3.23 1.05
N THR A 58 22.46 -4.04 1.48
CA THR A 58 22.89 -4.07 2.87
C THR A 58 24.40 -4.02 2.91
N GLU A 59 24.98 -3.59 4.05
CA GLU A 59 26.43 -3.36 4.12
C GLU A 59 27.26 -4.59 3.72
N SER A 60 26.80 -5.79 4.08
CA SER A 60 27.46 -7.04 3.71
C SER A 60 26.98 -7.65 2.39
N ARG A 61 25.81 -7.21 1.86
CA ARG A 61 25.19 -7.76 0.66
C ARG A 61 24.92 -6.66 -0.37
N GLN A 62 25.86 -6.52 -1.29
CA GLN A 62 25.79 -5.60 -2.43
C GLN A 62 25.29 -6.26 -3.74
N GLY A 63 25.00 -7.57 -3.70
CA GLY A 63 24.43 -8.31 -4.82
C GLY A 63 22.91 -8.21 -4.88
N ILE A 64 22.34 -8.22 -6.08
CA ILE A 64 20.89 -8.14 -6.31
C ILE A 64 20.19 -9.37 -5.67
N PRO A 65 19.10 -9.22 -4.90
CA PRO A 65 18.23 -10.32 -4.45
C PRO A 65 17.47 -10.94 -5.63
N LEU A 66 18.15 -11.80 -6.38
CA LEU A 66 17.58 -12.52 -7.50
C LEU A 66 17.13 -13.92 -7.07
N ILE A 67 15.86 -14.24 -7.33
CA ILE A 67 15.32 -15.58 -7.15
C ILE A 67 15.80 -16.45 -8.32
N THR A 68 16.50 -17.53 -8.01
CA THR A 68 17.09 -18.43 -9.02
C THR A 68 16.43 -19.81 -9.06
N GLY A 69 15.74 -20.19 -7.98
CA GLY A 69 15.05 -21.48 -7.85
C GLY A 69 13.54 -21.33 -7.87
N ARG A 70 12.86 -22.01 -8.80
CA ARG A 70 11.39 -22.00 -8.89
C ARG A 70 10.71 -22.73 -7.72
N PHE A 71 11.29 -23.81 -7.23
CA PHE A 71 10.65 -24.63 -6.20
C PHE A 71 10.97 -24.17 -4.77
N ASP A 72 12.06 -23.43 -4.61
CA ASP A 72 12.52 -22.92 -3.30
C ASP A 72 12.36 -21.41 -3.15
N LEU A 73 11.55 -20.77 -4.01
CA LEU A 73 11.41 -19.31 -4.08
C LEU A 73 11.02 -18.66 -2.74
N LEU A 74 10.16 -19.32 -1.95
CA LEU A 74 9.73 -18.79 -0.65
C LEU A 74 10.85 -18.87 0.38
N ALA A 75 11.63 -19.95 0.37
CA ALA A 75 12.77 -20.10 1.26
C ALA A 75 13.89 -19.10 0.92
N GLN A 76 14.15 -18.87 -0.37
CA GLN A 76 15.09 -17.85 -0.83
C GLN A 76 14.64 -16.45 -0.38
N LEU A 77 13.36 -16.11 -0.53
CA LEU A 77 12.80 -14.84 -0.06
C LEU A 77 12.89 -14.69 1.46
N ASP A 78 12.53 -15.72 2.24
CA ASP A 78 12.60 -15.68 3.70
C ASP A 78 14.05 -15.49 4.18
N GLU A 79 15.03 -16.11 3.52
CA GLU A 79 16.44 -15.89 3.82
C GLU A 79 16.87 -14.43 3.61
N PHE A 80 16.43 -13.80 2.51
CA PHE A 80 16.69 -12.38 2.26
C PHE A 80 16.05 -11.49 3.33
N MET A 81 14.78 -11.74 3.69
CA MET A 81 14.04 -10.93 4.65
C MET A 81 14.54 -11.14 6.09
N ARG A 82 14.87 -12.37 6.48
CA ARG A 82 15.42 -12.69 7.80
C ARG A 82 16.76 -12.01 8.03
N TRP A 83 17.60 -11.92 7.00
CA TRP A 83 18.85 -11.18 7.07
C TRP A 83 18.61 -9.70 7.43
N LEU A 84 17.62 -9.05 6.79
CA LEU A 84 17.27 -7.66 7.05
C LEU A 84 16.71 -7.44 8.47
N ALA A 85 15.90 -8.39 8.96
CA ALA A 85 15.33 -8.32 10.30
C ALA A 85 16.40 -8.44 11.40
N ILE A 86 17.37 -9.34 11.26
CA ILE A 86 18.46 -9.55 12.25
C ILE A 86 19.33 -8.30 12.39
N HIS A 87 19.51 -7.53 11.30
CA HIS A 87 20.33 -6.31 11.31
C HIS A 87 19.52 -5.04 11.60
N GLY A 88 18.26 -5.16 12.03
CA GLY A 88 17.40 -4.04 12.42
C GLY A 88 17.01 -3.11 11.26
N LEU A 89 17.17 -3.57 10.01
CA LEU A 89 16.80 -2.80 8.82
C LEU A 89 15.33 -2.97 8.44
N VAL A 90 14.73 -4.11 8.81
CA VAL A 90 13.29 -4.38 8.73
C VAL A 90 12.70 -4.41 10.14
N VAL A 91 11.83 -3.45 10.45
CA VAL A 91 10.96 -3.49 11.63
C VAL A 91 9.53 -3.66 11.12
N PRO A 92 8.88 -4.83 11.35
CA PRO A 92 7.47 -4.99 11.04
C PRO A 92 6.68 -4.09 12.00
N THR A 93 6.06 -3.06 11.47
CA THR A 93 5.26 -2.11 12.26
C THR A 93 4.01 -2.77 12.85
N VAL A 94 3.55 -3.86 12.23
CA VAL A 94 2.42 -4.69 12.66
C VAL A 94 2.74 -5.70 13.77
N SER A 95 4.00 -5.90 14.15
CA SER A 95 4.36 -6.80 15.26
C SER A 95 4.17 -6.17 16.66
N PHE A 96 3.84 -4.88 16.76
CA PHE A 96 3.63 -4.17 18.03
C PHE A 96 2.14 -4.00 18.42
N LEU A 97 1.22 -4.63 17.69
CA LEU A 97 -0.22 -4.56 17.96
C LEU A 97 -0.79 -5.92 18.43
N GLY A 98 0.03 -6.71 19.13
CA GLY A 98 -0.35 -7.96 19.80
C GLY A 98 -0.01 -7.93 21.28
#